data_AF-A0AAT9HY63-F1
#
_entry.id   AF-A0AAT9HY63-F1
#
_cell.length_a   1.000
_cell.length_b   1.000
_cell.length_c   1.000
_cell.angle_alpha   90.00
_cell.angle_beta   90.00
_cell.angle_gamma   90.00
#
_symmetry.space_group_name_H-M   'P 1'
#
loop_
_entity.id
_entity.type
_entity.pdbx_description
1 polymer ?
#
loop_
_entity_poly.entity_id
_entity_poly.type
_entity_poly.pdbx_seq_one_letter_code
_entity_poly.pdbx_strand_id
1 'polypeptide(L)'
;MSTAVDQVKLAKAAMKQPAFREVAAMMEYIDYKGEKHGNWNRLVGHNNVVGIKTGTTTSALGNLSFAAKQDVDGETHRIVGAVLRQPEGGVDNTILSGALSAGDRLIQAAQGVLESATILKKGTVVGYADDGLGGRTPVAVTEDVQAVGWPGLSVKLTFTGEELPHTAKAGTKVGTLTVGDGTSGAVKVPVALRDDLVEPGFGSRLTRLT
;
A
#
# COMPACT_ATOMS: atom_id res chain seq x y z
N MET A 1 -12.91 24.14 0.78
CA MET A 1 -11.57 24.02 1.40
C MET A 1 -11.18 22.55 1.46
N SER A 2 -9.91 22.20 1.40
CA SER A 2 -9.41 20.81 1.43
C SER A 2 -8.11 20.74 2.24
N THR A 3 -7.73 19.55 2.73
CA THR A 3 -6.51 19.30 3.51
C THR A 3 -5.51 18.43 2.75
N ALA A 4 -4.26 18.32 3.21
CA ALA A 4 -3.28 17.43 2.60
C ALA A 4 -3.75 15.96 2.62
N VAL A 5 -4.41 15.55 3.71
CA VAL A 5 -5.02 14.22 3.85
C VAL A 5 -6.09 13.98 2.78
N ASP A 6 -6.97 14.97 2.55
CA ASP A 6 -8.01 14.86 1.53
C ASP A 6 -7.42 14.82 0.12
N GLN A 7 -6.37 15.62 -0.14
CA GLN A 7 -5.66 15.60 -1.42
C GLN A 7 -5.01 14.24 -1.70
N VAL A 8 -4.41 13.61 -0.69
CA VAL A 8 -3.84 12.26 -0.82
C VAL A 8 -4.93 11.22 -1.07
N LYS A 9 -6.07 11.29 -0.37
CA LYS A 9 -7.22 10.40 -0.61
C LYS A 9 -7.74 10.52 -2.05
N LEU A 10 -7.95 11.76 -2.51
CA LEU A 10 -8.40 12.05 -3.86
C LEU A 10 -7.39 11.57 -4.91
N ALA A 11 -6.10 11.87 -4.70
CA ALA A 11 -5.02 11.44 -5.58
C ALA A 11 -4.93 9.91 -5.69
N LYS A 12 -5.03 9.19 -4.56
CA LYS A 12 -5.07 7.72 -4.55
C LYS A 12 -6.26 7.21 -5.37
N ALA A 13 -7.44 7.81 -5.23
CA ALA A 13 -8.62 7.43 -6.01
C ALA A 13 -8.43 7.70 -7.52
N ALA A 14 -7.95 8.89 -7.88
CA ALA A 14 -7.71 9.26 -9.29
C ALA A 14 -6.68 8.35 -9.95
N MET A 15 -5.58 8.03 -9.24
CA MET A 15 -4.51 7.16 -9.75
C MET A 15 -4.94 5.69 -9.93
N LYS A 16 -6.15 5.29 -9.54
CA LYS A 16 -6.69 3.97 -9.89
C LYS A 16 -7.08 3.88 -11.36
N GLN A 17 -7.45 4.99 -12.01
CA GLN A 17 -7.87 5.02 -13.42
C GLN A 17 -6.64 5.07 -14.35
N PRO A 18 -6.37 4.03 -15.18
CA PRO A 18 -5.33 4.06 -16.22
C PRO A 18 -5.25 5.35 -17.01
N ALA A 19 -6.35 5.83 -17.58
CA ALA A 19 -6.36 7.02 -18.43
C ALA A 19 -5.91 8.28 -17.68
N PHE A 20 -6.25 8.40 -16.39
CA PHE A 20 -5.79 9.51 -15.56
C PHE A 20 -4.27 9.46 -15.37
N ARG A 21 -3.71 8.26 -15.14
CA ARG A 21 -2.26 8.09 -14.97
C ARG A 21 -1.49 8.47 -16.23
N GLU A 22 -1.99 8.07 -17.39
CA GLU A 22 -1.36 8.39 -18.67
C GLU A 22 -1.29 9.89 -18.87
N VAL A 23 -2.42 10.60 -18.71
CA VAL A 23 -2.48 12.05 -18.86
C VAL A 23 -1.64 12.76 -17.80
N ALA A 24 -1.71 12.34 -16.54
CA ALA A 24 -0.93 12.96 -15.46
C ALA A 24 0.59 12.83 -15.63
N ALA A 25 1.04 11.78 -16.33
CA ALA A 25 2.45 11.53 -16.62
C ALA A 25 2.96 12.20 -17.90
N MET A 26 2.10 12.87 -18.69
CA MET A 26 2.54 13.61 -19.87
C MET A 26 3.37 14.82 -19.45
N MET A 27 4.58 14.96 -20.02
CA MET A 27 5.44 16.12 -19.79
C MET A 27 4.98 17.36 -20.56
N GLU A 28 4.13 17.17 -21.55
CA GLU A 28 3.63 18.22 -22.46
C GLU A 28 2.40 17.72 -23.21
N TYR A 29 1.65 18.64 -23.82
CA TYR A 29 0.60 18.33 -24.79
C TYR A 29 0.58 19.37 -25.91
N ILE A 30 -0.06 19.03 -27.04
CA ILE A 30 -0.34 19.95 -28.13
C ILE A 30 -1.85 20.25 -28.09
N ASP A 31 -2.21 21.53 -28.09
CA ASP A 31 -3.61 21.95 -28.05
C ASP A 31 -4.29 21.91 -29.43
N TYR A 32 -5.58 22.26 -29.46
CA TYR A 32 -6.36 22.27 -30.69
C TYR A 32 -5.90 23.29 -31.74
N LYS A 33 -5.04 24.24 -31.36
CA LYS A 33 -4.42 25.22 -32.27
C LYS A 33 -3.04 24.77 -32.77
N GLY A 34 -2.56 23.61 -32.33
CA GLY A 34 -1.22 23.11 -32.65
C GLY A 34 -0.13 23.72 -31.76
N GLU A 35 -0.47 24.43 -30.68
CA GLU A 35 0.50 25.01 -29.76
C GLU A 35 0.92 23.98 -28.72
N LYS A 36 2.24 23.92 -28.45
CA LYS A 36 2.84 23.01 -27.47
C LYS A 36 2.85 23.66 -26.09
N HIS A 37 2.30 22.94 -25.11
CA HIS A 37 2.22 23.38 -23.72
C HIS A 37 2.97 22.40 -22.80
N GLY A 38 3.92 22.91 -22.03
CA GLY A 38 4.66 22.11 -21.04
C GLY A 38 3.84 21.84 -19.77
N ASN A 39 4.14 20.73 -19.10
CA ASN A 39 3.55 20.43 -17.80
C ASN A 39 4.10 21.38 -16.73
N TRP A 40 3.21 22.13 -16.08
CA TRP A 40 3.57 23.01 -14.97
C TRP A 40 4.17 22.26 -13.77
N ASN A 41 3.86 20.98 -13.61
CA ASN A 41 4.59 20.10 -12.71
C ASN A 41 5.91 19.67 -13.37
N ARG A 42 6.93 20.54 -13.26
CA ARG A 42 8.27 20.30 -13.81
C ARG A 42 9.01 19.12 -13.17
N LEU A 43 8.43 18.46 -12.16
CA LEU A 43 8.99 17.23 -11.62
C LEU A 43 8.63 16.00 -12.47
N VAL A 44 7.55 16.03 -13.26
CA VAL A 44 7.15 14.88 -14.08
C VAL A 44 8.28 14.51 -15.04
N GLY A 45 8.66 13.23 -15.05
CA GLY A 45 9.80 12.72 -15.82
C GLY A 45 11.15 12.77 -15.08
N HIS A 46 11.21 13.35 -13.89
CA HIS A 46 12.39 13.40 -13.02
C HIS A 46 12.12 12.66 -11.71
N ASN A 47 13.15 12.08 -11.08
CA ASN A 47 13.05 11.39 -9.78
C ASN A 47 11.87 10.39 -9.69
N ASN A 48 11.56 9.72 -10.82
CA ASN A 48 10.45 8.79 -10.97
C ASN A 48 9.05 9.39 -10.69
N VAL A 49 8.89 10.71 -10.81
CA VAL A 49 7.61 11.40 -10.66
C VAL A 49 6.76 11.21 -11.91
N VAL A 50 5.50 10.84 -11.69
CA VAL A 50 4.51 10.49 -12.73
C VAL A 50 3.21 11.28 -12.59
N GLY A 51 3.25 12.43 -11.91
CA GLY A 51 2.10 13.30 -11.69
C GLY A 51 2.21 14.09 -10.38
N ILE A 52 1.15 14.74 -9.89
CA ILE A 52 -0.22 14.77 -10.43
C ILE A 52 -0.59 16.18 -10.83
N LYS A 53 -0.53 17.15 -9.91
CA LYS A 53 -1.05 18.50 -10.17
C LYS A 53 -0.45 19.56 -9.25
N THR A 54 -0.08 20.68 -9.86
CA THR A 54 0.30 21.92 -9.18
C THR A 54 -0.91 22.85 -9.00
N GLY A 55 -0.90 23.72 -8.01
CA GLY A 55 -1.92 24.75 -7.81
C GLY A 55 -1.38 25.96 -7.05
N THR A 56 -1.59 27.15 -7.58
CA THR A 56 -1.05 28.40 -7.03
C THR A 56 -2.08 29.51 -7.07
N THR A 57 -2.23 30.24 -5.97
CA THR A 57 -2.87 31.56 -5.91
C THR A 57 -2.20 32.38 -4.81
N THR A 58 -2.40 33.69 -4.79
CA THR A 58 -1.85 34.54 -3.71
C THR A 58 -2.34 34.12 -2.33
N SER A 59 -3.60 33.68 -2.19
CA SER A 59 -4.18 33.28 -0.90
C SER A 59 -3.85 31.83 -0.51
N ALA A 60 -3.73 30.92 -1.48
CA ALA A 60 -3.44 29.50 -1.25
C ALA A 60 -1.95 29.16 -1.27
N LEU A 61 -1.08 30.09 -1.71
CA LEU A 61 0.33 29.87 -2.00
C LEU A 61 0.55 28.64 -2.88
N GLY A 62 1.69 27.97 -2.75
CA GLY A 62 2.11 26.87 -3.62
C GLY A 62 1.62 25.52 -3.12
N ASN A 63 0.97 24.77 -4.00
CA ASN A 63 0.43 23.45 -3.68
C ASN A 63 0.85 22.45 -4.77
N LEU A 64 1.14 21.22 -4.35
CA LEU A 64 1.45 20.12 -5.25
C LEU A 64 0.86 18.83 -4.66
N SER A 65 0.01 18.15 -5.44
CA SER A 65 -0.31 16.74 -5.27
C SER A 65 0.56 15.94 -6.23
N PHE A 66 1.26 14.93 -5.73
CA PHE A 66 2.22 14.17 -6.52
C PHE A 66 1.98 12.67 -6.47
N ALA A 67 2.47 12.01 -7.51
CA ALA A 67 2.69 10.57 -7.53
C ALA A 67 4.10 10.30 -8.04
N ALA A 68 4.82 9.44 -7.34
CA ALA A 68 6.15 8.98 -7.73
C ALA A 68 6.21 7.46 -7.67
N LYS A 69 7.16 6.86 -8.37
CA LYS A 69 7.45 5.42 -8.33
C LYS A 69 8.72 5.17 -7.52
N GLN A 70 8.73 4.06 -6.79
CA GLN A 70 9.92 3.53 -6.15
C GLN A 70 9.96 2.03 -6.40
N ASP A 71 11.08 1.52 -6.88
CA ASP A 71 11.31 0.08 -6.97
C ASP A 71 11.88 -0.41 -5.63
N VAL A 72 11.28 -1.47 -5.08
CA VAL A 72 11.76 -2.17 -3.89
C VAL A 72 11.74 -3.65 -4.23
N ASP A 73 12.91 -4.29 -4.21
CA ASP A 73 13.09 -5.71 -4.51
C ASP A 73 12.47 -6.17 -5.85
N GLY A 74 12.50 -5.32 -6.88
CA GLY A 74 11.96 -5.61 -8.21
C GLY A 74 10.45 -5.40 -8.35
N GLU A 75 9.77 -4.93 -7.30
CA GLU A 75 8.38 -4.48 -7.37
C GLU A 75 8.30 -2.95 -7.35
N THR A 76 7.59 -2.39 -8.35
CA THR A 76 7.37 -0.94 -8.43
C THR A 76 6.17 -0.52 -7.57
N HIS A 77 6.46 0.22 -6.50
CA HIS A 77 5.47 0.84 -5.62
C HIS A 77 5.19 2.29 -6.02
N ARG A 78 3.95 2.74 -5.83
CA ARG A 78 3.55 4.14 -6.04
C ARG A 78 3.44 4.88 -4.72
N ILE A 79 4.21 5.95 -4.59
CA ILE A 79 4.14 6.90 -3.50
C ILE A 79 3.21 8.04 -3.93
N VAL A 80 2.21 8.36 -3.11
CA VAL A 80 1.26 9.46 -3.34
C VAL A 80 1.32 10.41 -2.15
N GLY A 81 1.51 11.70 -2.41
CA GLY A 81 1.63 12.71 -1.36
C GLY A 81 1.15 14.07 -1.80
N ALA A 82 1.14 15.00 -0.86
CA ALA A 82 0.80 16.39 -1.13
C ALA A 82 1.59 17.35 -0.24
N VAL A 83 2.01 18.48 -0.79
CA VAL A 83 2.50 19.64 -0.05
C VAL A 83 1.57 20.81 -0.32
N LEU A 84 1.16 21.51 0.73
CA LEU A 84 0.22 22.63 0.64
C LEU A 84 0.82 23.91 1.20
N ARG A 85 0.35 25.05 0.70
CA ARG A 85 0.69 26.40 1.16
C ARG A 85 2.19 26.69 1.27
N GLN A 86 3.00 26.16 0.37
CA GLN A 86 4.43 26.43 0.33
C GLN A 86 4.68 27.88 -0.12
N PRO A 87 5.52 28.65 0.60
CA PRO A 87 5.86 30.00 0.21
C PRO A 87 6.69 30.01 -1.08
N GLU A 88 7.02 31.21 -1.58
CA GLU A 88 8.01 31.38 -2.63
C GLU A 88 9.34 30.69 -2.28
N GLY A 89 9.98 30.13 -3.30
CA GLY A 89 11.29 29.49 -3.12
C GLY A 89 11.70 28.70 -4.35
N GLY A 90 12.67 27.80 -4.19
CA GLY A 90 13.26 27.04 -5.29
C GLY A 90 14.06 27.92 -6.25
N VAL A 91 14.34 27.39 -7.45
CA VAL A 91 15.33 27.94 -8.39
C VAL A 91 15.02 29.36 -8.89
N ASP A 92 13.74 29.70 -9.02
CA ASP A 92 13.29 31.00 -9.56
C ASP A 92 12.57 31.86 -8.50
N ASN A 93 12.61 31.44 -7.23
CA ASN A 93 11.98 32.12 -6.10
C ASN A 93 10.49 32.48 -6.32
N THR A 94 9.72 31.58 -6.93
CA THR A 94 8.27 31.74 -7.15
C THR A 94 7.46 30.81 -6.24
N ILE A 95 6.17 31.12 -6.07
CA ILE A 95 5.20 30.27 -5.35
C ILE A 95 5.16 28.85 -5.95
N LEU A 96 5.21 28.73 -7.28
CA LEU A 96 5.22 27.44 -7.95
C LEU A 96 6.50 26.66 -7.62
N SER A 97 7.67 27.28 -7.76
CA SER A 97 8.94 26.62 -7.47
C SER A 97 9.13 26.26 -6.01
N GLY A 98 8.57 27.03 -5.08
CA GLY A 98 8.51 26.65 -3.67
C GLY A 98 7.76 25.33 -3.48
N ALA A 99 6.59 25.17 -4.10
CA ALA A 99 5.82 23.92 -4.06
C ALA A 99 6.57 22.74 -4.71
N LEU A 100 7.18 22.95 -5.88
CA LEU A 100 7.95 21.90 -6.55
C LEU A 100 9.18 21.48 -5.74
N SER A 101 9.92 22.44 -5.17
CA SER A 101 11.09 22.16 -4.34
C SER A 101 10.72 21.41 -3.06
N ALA A 102 9.64 21.81 -2.39
CA ALA A 102 9.14 21.11 -1.21
C ALA A 102 8.64 19.69 -1.54
N GLY A 103 7.92 19.55 -2.66
CA GLY A 103 7.45 18.26 -3.14
C GLY A 103 8.59 17.31 -3.49
N ASP A 104 9.58 17.79 -4.23
CA ASP A 104 10.75 16.99 -4.61
C ASP A 104 11.53 16.49 -3.39
N ARG A 105 11.77 17.35 -2.40
CA ARG A 105 12.37 16.93 -1.12
C ARG A 105 11.56 15.85 -0.42
N LEU A 106 10.23 16.00 -0.37
CA LEU A 106 9.35 15.02 0.27
C LEU A 106 9.32 13.70 -0.51
N ILE A 107 9.32 13.75 -1.84
CA ILE A 107 9.38 12.57 -2.72
C ILE A 107 10.67 11.80 -2.48
N GLN A 108 11.82 12.46 -2.54
CA GLN A 108 13.12 11.83 -2.34
C GLN A 108 13.27 11.27 -0.92
N ALA A 109 12.81 12.00 0.10
CA ALA A 109 12.81 11.50 1.47
C ALA A 109 11.93 10.24 1.61
N ALA A 110 10.74 10.23 1.02
CA ALA A 110 9.85 9.08 1.05
C ALA A 110 10.41 7.89 0.26
N GLN A 111 11.05 8.12 -0.89
CA GLN A 111 11.69 7.08 -1.69
C GLN A 111 12.90 6.48 -0.97
N GLY A 112 13.76 7.32 -0.38
CA GLY A 112 15.04 6.92 0.19
C GLY A 112 14.96 6.09 1.47
N VAL A 113 13.78 6.01 2.11
CA VAL A 113 13.55 5.23 3.32
C VAL A 113 12.43 4.19 3.16
N LEU A 114 11.99 3.92 1.93
CA LEU A 114 11.04 2.85 1.64
C LEU A 114 11.81 1.52 1.54
N GLU A 115 11.46 0.55 2.38
CA GLU A 115 12.14 -0.74 2.46
C GLU A 115 11.16 -1.90 2.54
N SER A 116 11.61 -3.10 2.13
CA SER A 116 10.92 -4.36 2.39
C SER A 116 11.41 -4.95 3.70
N ALA A 117 10.49 -5.49 4.49
CA ALA A 117 10.80 -6.22 5.71
C ALA A 117 10.00 -7.52 5.80
N THR A 118 10.67 -8.60 6.18
CA THR A 118 10.00 -9.85 6.56
C THR A 118 9.30 -9.67 7.91
N ILE A 119 7.97 -9.60 7.89
CA ILE A 119 7.16 -9.41 9.10
C ILE A 119 6.75 -10.74 9.75
N LEU A 120 6.67 -11.83 8.97
CA LEU A 120 6.45 -13.19 9.47
C LEU A 120 7.31 -14.15 8.65
N LYS A 121 7.95 -15.11 9.32
CA LYS A 121 8.70 -16.18 8.63
C LYS A 121 7.79 -17.37 8.33
N LYS A 122 8.09 -18.12 7.27
CA LYS A 122 7.46 -19.42 6.99
C LYS A 122 7.40 -20.28 8.26
N GLY A 123 6.23 -20.86 8.53
CA GLY A 123 6.00 -21.70 9.70
C GLY A 123 5.62 -20.93 10.97
N THR A 124 5.60 -19.59 10.94
CA THR A 124 5.05 -18.79 12.05
C THR A 124 3.56 -19.11 12.20
N VAL A 125 3.16 -19.53 13.41
CA VAL A 125 1.77 -19.81 13.74
C VAL A 125 1.02 -18.49 13.87
N VAL A 126 -0.06 -18.34 13.11
CA VAL A 126 -0.88 -17.12 13.03
C VAL A 126 -2.31 -17.33 13.52
N GLY A 127 -2.66 -18.57 13.85
CA GLY A 127 -3.97 -18.92 14.39
C GLY A 127 -4.09 -20.41 14.67
N TYR A 128 -5.30 -20.84 14.99
CA TYR A 128 -5.64 -22.23 15.26
C TYR A 128 -6.96 -22.58 14.59
N ALA A 129 -7.02 -23.76 14.00
CA ALA A 129 -8.24 -24.42 13.57
C ALA A 129 -8.87 -25.10 14.81
N ASP A 130 -10.09 -24.70 15.15
CA ASP A 130 -10.85 -25.25 16.28
C ASP A 130 -11.77 -26.37 15.76
N ASP A 131 -11.73 -27.53 16.40
CA ASP A 131 -12.58 -28.67 16.04
C ASP A 131 -13.99 -28.62 16.68
N GLY A 132 -14.28 -27.56 17.45
CA GLY A 132 -15.54 -27.35 18.16
C GLY A 132 -15.71 -28.20 19.42
N LEU A 133 -14.69 -28.99 19.79
CA LEU A 133 -14.66 -29.93 20.90
C LEU A 133 -13.40 -29.78 21.77
N GLY A 134 -12.68 -28.67 21.62
CA GLY A 134 -11.53 -28.30 22.43
C GLY A 134 -10.18 -28.66 21.82
N GLY A 135 -10.15 -29.36 20.68
CA GLY A 135 -8.94 -29.57 19.90
C GLY A 135 -8.60 -28.33 19.09
N ARG A 136 -7.31 -27.99 19.08
CA ARG A 136 -6.75 -26.84 18.35
C ARG A 136 -5.57 -27.29 17.51
N THR A 137 -5.70 -27.15 16.20
CA THR A 137 -4.62 -27.47 15.26
C THR A 137 -3.94 -26.19 14.80
N PRO A 138 -2.60 -26.03 14.94
CA PRO A 138 -1.92 -24.79 14.57
C PRO A 138 -2.04 -24.47 13.08
N VAL A 139 -2.30 -23.21 12.77
CA VAL A 139 -2.33 -22.67 11.40
C VAL A 139 -1.15 -21.73 11.22
N ALA A 140 -0.32 -21.99 10.21
CA ALA A 140 0.92 -21.28 9.95
C ALA A 140 0.98 -20.69 8.54
N VAL A 141 1.77 -19.62 8.39
CA VAL A 141 2.09 -19.05 7.07
C VAL A 141 2.96 -20.03 6.26
N THR A 142 2.64 -20.21 4.98
CA THR A 142 3.32 -21.20 4.14
C THR A 142 4.62 -20.68 3.50
N GLU A 143 4.84 -19.37 3.57
CA GLU A 143 5.99 -18.66 3.03
C GLU A 143 6.34 -17.44 3.89
N ASP A 144 7.49 -16.82 3.61
CA ASP A 144 7.89 -15.58 4.27
C ASP A 144 6.96 -14.45 3.84
N VAL A 145 6.38 -13.76 4.81
CA VAL A 145 5.49 -12.63 4.60
C VAL A 145 6.33 -11.36 4.62
N GLN A 146 6.45 -10.73 3.46
CA GLN A 146 7.09 -9.44 3.33
C GLN A 146 6.07 -8.30 3.35
N ALA A 147 6.50 -7.15 3.86
CA ALA A 147 5.76 -5.91 3.78
C ALA A 147 6.71 -4.79 3.35
N VAL A 148 6.27 -3.98 2.39
CA VAL A 148 7.00 -2.78 1.97
C VAL A 148 6.40 -1.56 2.66
N GLY A 149 7.26 -0.76 3.28
CA GLY A 149 6.83 0.39 4.08
C GLY A 149 7.97 1.28 4.54
N TRP A 150 7.62 2.22 5.42
CA TRP A 150 8.58 3.09 6.07
C TRP A 150 8.89 2.60 7.48
N PRO A 151 10.10 2.86 8.01
CA PRO A 151 10.43 2.57 9.40
C PRO A 151 9.38 3.12 10.37
N GLY A 152 8.90 2.25 11.28
CA GLY A 152 7.84 2.57 12.23
C GLY A 152 6.40 2.39 11.69
N LEU A 153 6.22 1.97 10.45
CA LEU A 153 4.89 1.60 9.92
C LEU A 153 4.32 0.43 10.72
N SER A 154 3.12 0.63 11.27
CA SER A 154 2.31 -0.45 11.84
C SER A 154 1.37 -1.00 10.78
N VAL A 155 1.48 -2.30 10.49
CA VAL A 155 0.60 -2.99 9.54
C VAL A 155 -0.50 -3.76 10.27
N LYS A 156 -1.73 -3.67 9.77
CA LYS A 156 -2.83 -4.51 10.25
C LYS A 156 -2.74 -5.88 9.59
N LEU A 157 -2.84 -6.93 10.40
CA LEU A 157 -2.98 -8.30 9.90
C LEU A 157 -4.44 -8.72 10.04
N THR A 158 -5.04 -9.19 8.95
CA THR A 158 -6.43 -9.69 8.94
C THR A 158 -6.44 -11.11 8.41
N PHE A 159 -7.10 -12.02 9.13
CA PHE A 159 -7.23 -13.41 8.74
C PHE A 159 -8.62 -13.68 8.16
N THR A 160 -8.67 -14.42 7.06
CA THR A 160 -9.91 -14.95 6.49
C THR A 160 -9.76 -16.46 6.39
N GLY A 161 -10.50 -17.18 7.24
CA GLY A 161 -10.54 -18.64 7.23
C GLY A 161 -11.47 -19.16 6.14
N GLU A 162 -11.18 -20.37 5.68
CA GLU A 162 -12.08 -21.18 4.85
C GLU A 162 -12.81 -22.19 5.72
N GLU A 163 -13.87 -22.80 5.19
CA GLU A 163 -14.60 -23.86 5.89
C GLU A 163 -13.68 -25.06 6.11
N LEU A 164 -13.50 -25.45 7.37
CA LEU A 164 -12.57 -26.50 7.77
C LEU A 164 -13.26 -27.88 7.68
N PRO A 165 -12.67 -28.87 6.98
CA PRO A 165 -13.13 -30.25 7.07
C PRO A 165 -12.84 -30.83 8.45
N HIS A 166 -13.60 -31.84 8.88
CA HIS A 166 -13.39 -32.52 10.17
C HIS A 166 -12.03 -33.24 10.28
N THR A 167 -11.41 -33.56 9.14
CA THR A 167 -10.06 -34.10 9.06
C THR A 167 -9.31 -33.47 7.90
N ALA A 168 -8.03 -33.16 8.09
CA ALA A 168 -7.15 -32.65 7.05
C ALA A 168 -5.69 -32.94 7.39
N LYS A 169 -4.82 -32.98 6.37
CA LYS A 169 -3.38 -33.20 6.58
C LYS A 169 -2.65 -31.90 6.83
N ALA A 170 -1.49 -31.99 7.47
CA ALA A 170 -0.51 -30.91 7.48
C ALA A 170 -0.25 -30.40 6.05
N GLY A 171 -0.19 -29.09 5.89
CA GLY A 171 -0.06 -28.41 4.60
C GLY A 171 -1.39 -28.12 3.89
N THR A 172 -2.53 -28.63 4.37
CA THR A 172 -3.84 -28.22 3.84
C THR A 172 -4.04 -26.72 4.08
N LYS A 173 -4.31 -25.99 2.99
CA LYS A 173 -4.66 -24.56 3.05
C LYS A 173 -6.01 -24.39 3.72
N VAL A 174 -6.10 -23.42 4.62
CA VAL A 174 -7.29 -23.21 5.47
C VAL A 174 -7.70 -21.74 5.57
N GLY A 175 -7.10 -20.88 4.75
CA GLY A 175 -7.41 -19.47 4.74
C GLY A 175 -6.32 -18.62 4.10
N THR A 176 -6.49 -17.31 4.27
CA THR A 176 -5.57 -16.29 3.77
C THR A 176 -5.30 -15.28 4.88
N LEU A 177 -4.02 -14.98 5.09
CA LEU A 177 -3.57 -13.84 5.86
C LEU A 177 -3.42 -12.64 4.93
N THR A 178 -4.06 -11.52 5.27
CA THR A 178 -3.93 -10.25 4.57
C THR A 178 -3.11 -9.28 5.42
N VAL A 179 -2.02 -8.76 4.86
CA VAL A 179 -1.19 -7.71 5.44
C VAL A 179 -1.61 -6.36 4.87
N GLY A 180 -1.95 -5.41 5.74
CA GLY A 180 -2.40 -4.07 5.37
C GLY A 180 -3.91 -3.89 5.51
N ASP A 181 -4.43 -2.81 4.90
CA ASP A 181 -5.84 -2.42 5.01
C ASP A 181 -6.79 -3.14 4.03
N GLY A 182 -6.28 -4.12 3.28
CA GLY A 182 -7.05 -4.88 2.30
C GLY A 182 -7.36 -4.13 1.00
N THR A 183 -6.79 -2.94 0.79
CA THR A 183 -7.00 -2.14 -0.42
C THR A 183 -5.82 -2.23 -1.40
N SER A 184 -5.29 -1.09 -1.84
CA SER A 184 -4.20 -0.99 -2.80
C SER A 184 -2.86 -1.23 -2.11
N GLY A 185 -2.27 -2.41 -2.32
CA GLY A 185 -0.97 -2.80 -1.76
C GLY A 185 -1.04 -3.80 -0.60
N ALA A 186 -2.20 -4.41 -0.35
CA ALA A 186 -2.31 -5.47 0.65
C ALA A 186 -1.71 -6.78 0.13
N VAL A 187 -0.81 -7.38 0.91
CA VAL A 187 -0.19 -8.68 0.58
C VAL A 187 -1.09 -9.80 1.11
N LYS A 188 -1.44 -10.75 0.25
CA LYS A 188 -2.24 -11.93 0.61
C LYS A 188 -1.34 -13.15 0.62
N VAL A 189 -1.25 -13.81 1.77
CA VAL A 189 -0.43 -15.00 1.95
C VAL A 189 -1.31 -16.16 2.38
N PRO A 190 -1.26 -17.31 1.68
CA PRO A 190 -1.99 -18.50 2.11
C PRO A 190 -1.48 -18.99 3.46
N VAL A 191 -2.40 -19.50 4.26
CA VAL A 191 -2.10 -20.16 5.53
C VAL A 191 -2.55 -21.61 5.48
N ALA A 192 -1.81 -22.48 6.15
CA ALA A 192 -2.07 -23.90 6.15
C ALA A 192 -1.96 -24.50 7.54
N LEU A 193 -2.59 -25.67 7.72
CA LEU A 193 -2.39 -26.48 8.91
C LEU A 193 -0.91 -26.87 9.03
N ARG A 194 -0.33 -26.65 10.20
CA ARG A 194 1.05 -27.09 10.48
C ARG A 194 1.11 -28.58 10.77
N ASP A 195 0.11 -29.08 11.48
CA ASP A 195 -0.02 -30.45 11.95
C ASP A 195 -1.32 -31.04 11.38
N ASP A 196 -1.50 -32.37 11.41
CA ASP A 196 -2.73 -33.00 10.95
C ASP A 196 -3.92 -32.55 11.82
N LEU A 197 -5.03 -32.18 11.17
CA LEU A 197 -6.31 -31.96 11.82
C LEU A 197 -6.99 -33.32 11.97
N VAL A 198 -7.08 -33.78 13.21
CA VAL A 198 -7.65 -35.08 13.57
C VAL A 198 -9.01 -34.86 14.21
N GLU A 199 -9.97 -35.70 13.85
CA GLU A 199 -11.30 -35.64 14.41
C GLU A 199 -11.25 -35.92 15.93
N PRO A 200 -11.91 -35.12 16.77
CA PRO A 200 -11.94 -35.32 18.22
C PRO A 200 -12.54 -36.69 18.54
N GLY A 201 -11.80 -37.45 19.36
CA GLY A 201 -12.16 -38.81 19.75
C GLY A 201 -13.51 -38.87 20.48
N PHE A 202 -14.09 -40.07 20.55
CA PHE A 202 -15.41 -40.32 21.13
C PHE A 202 -15.57 -39.80 22.58
N GLY A 203 -14.51 -39.88 23.40
CA GLY A 203 -14.53 -39.39 24.79
C GLY A 203 -14.75 -37.88 24.92
N SER A 204 -14.11 -37.09 24.04
CA SER A 204 -14.25 -35.62 23.99
C SER A 204 -15.65 -35.14 23.58
N ARG A 205 -16.39 -35.97 22.83
CA ARG A 205 -17.80 -35.69 22.49
C ARG A 205 -18.75 -35.91 23.66
N LEU A 206 -18.44 -36.88 24.53
CA LEU A 206 -19.27 -37.24 25.67
C LEU A 206 -19.19 -36.22 26.81
N THR A 207 -18.02 -35.61 27.03
CA THR A 207 -17.78 -34.64 28.13
C THR A 207 -18.42 -33.26 27.92
N ARG A 208 -19.10 -33.01 26.80
CA ARG A 208 -19.78 -31.73 26.52
C ARG A 208 -21.28 -31.74 26.86
N LEU A 209 -21.87 -32.92 27.11
CA LEU A 209 -23.31 -33.07 27.43
C LEU A 209 -23.58 -33.23 28.94
N THR A 210 -22.59 -32.99 29.78
CA THR A 210 -22.71 -32.94 31.25
C THR A 210 -22.38 -31.54 31.75
#